data_AF-A0A0K1F761-F1
#
_entry.id   AF-A0A0K1F761-F1
#
_cell.length_a   1.000
_cell.length_b   1.000
_cell.length_c   1.000
_cell.angle_alpha   90.00
_cell.angle_beta   90.00
_cell.angle_gamma   90.00
#
_symmetry.space_group_name_H-M   'P 1'
#
loop_
_entity.id
_entity.type
_entity.pdbx_description
1 polymer ?
#
loop_
_entity_poly.entity_id
_entity_poly.type
_entity_poly.pdbx_seq_one_letter_code
_entity_poly.pdbx_strand_id
1 'polypeptide(L)'
;MPGFLAAFDIAPGGERLYRRILRHTPVSPPDLAAELGWDEAMVRRTAAQLVESGLVTETRDGMLEAEDPRAAVGRLVEGALADVRRREAELHRTRGSIAHFTNDFQDKGRPGRRPTWEVVPTELVAGVALESIQTTTGPIRSSAVTAEWSPEGLEQLIGLTRDTVRSGRSKRSLYPVSALASASSRRWIARFAAAGEEQRLIAEPLSEFAILGTDMVLATAEWGALDVDYVKIRDPMLVQAFTHLFDLAWAQGIVPPDQATDGADERRLLTLLAAGHKDEAIARHLGVSLRTVRRRLALLMDDHGVATRFQLGMAVAGRDLSRPAAGGGGGQGGGIRGAQRGPVRT
;
A
#
# COMPACT_ATOMS: atom_id res chain seq x y z
N MET A 1 3.40 10.48 42.71
CA MET A 1 3.51 10.26 41.26
C MET A 1 4.42 9.07 41.06
N PRO A 2 4.03 8.03 40.29
CA PRO A 2 4.95 6.96 39.94
C PRO A 2 6.17 7.56 39.22
N GLY A 3 7.34 6.98 39.46
CA GLY A 3 8.60 7.42 38.86
C GLY A 3 8.62 7.26 37.34
N PHE A 4 9.49 7.99 36.64
CA PHE A 4 9.60 7.94 35.18
C PHE A 4 9.94 6.54 34.67
N LEU A 5 10.67 5.75 35.46
CA LEU A 5 11.05 4.38 35.10
C LEU A 5 10.05 3.31 35.57
N ALA A 6 8.98 3.70 36.27
CA ALA A 6 7.97 2.77 36.74
C ALA A 6 7.21 2.07 35.61
N ALA A 7 7.18 2.68 34.42
CA ALA A 7 6.60 2.09 33.20
C ALA A 7 7.42 0.89 32.67
N PHE A 8 8.63 0.68 33.17
CA PHE A 8 9.53 -0.42 32.79
C PHE A 8 9.78 -1.38 33.96
N ASP A 9 8.83 -1.48 34.90
CA ASP A 9 8.90 -2.30 36.11
C ASP A 9 10.09 -1.98 37.05
N ILE A 10 10.70 -0.80 36.89
CA ILE A 10 11.76 -0.32 37.79
C ILE A 10 11.10 0.38 38.98
N ALA A 11 11.30 -0.20 40.17
CA ALA A 11 10.76 0.34 41.41
C ALA A 11 11.26 1.77 41.69
N PRO A 12 10.54 2.59 42.49
CA PRO A 12 10.96 3.94 42.84
C PRO A 12 12.36 4.02 43.49
N GLY A 13 12.80 2.95 44.14
CA GLY A 13 14.18 2.81 44.61
C GLY A 13 15.19 2.80 43.46
N GLY A 14 14.93 2.02 42.41
CA GLY A 14 15.79 1.93 41.22
C GLY A 14 16.00 3.27 40.53
N GLU A 15 14.95 4.08 40.38
CA GLU A 15 15.11 5.40 39.75
C GLU A 15 15.96 6.36 40.59
N ARG A 16 15.83 6.34 41.93
CA ARG A 16 16.68 7.15 42.81
C ARG A 16 18.14 6.73 42.72
N LEU A 17 18.40 5.43 42.70
CA LEU A 17 19.74 4.88 42.56
C LEU A 17 20.34 5.23 41.19
N TYR A 18 19.59 5.04 40.11
CA TYR A 18 20.03 5.36 38.75
C TYR A 18 20.38 6.84 38.57
N ARG A 19 19.54 7.76 39.07
CA ARG A 19 19.83 9.20 39.05
C ARG A 19 21.10 9.57 39.81
N ARG A 20 21.43 8.82 40.86
CA ARG A 20 22.65 9.03 41.63
C ARG A 20 23.88 8.54 40.88
N ILE A 21 23.81 7.34 40.29
CA ILE A 21 24.87 6.79 39.44
C ILE A 21 25.14 7.74 38.26
N LEU A 22 24.10 8.25 37.59
CA LEU A 22 24.24 9.21 36.49
C LEU A 22 25.02 10.48 36.82
N ARG A 23 25.01 10.92 38.09
CA ARG A 23 25.69 12.15 38.53
C ARG A 23 27.13 11.93 38.96
N HIS A 24 27.50 10.68 39.30
CA HIS A 24 28.78 10.35 39.91
C HIS A 24 29.47 9.17 39.23
N THR A 25 29.09 8.85 37.99
CA THR A 25 29.61 7.70 37.24
C THR A 25 31.10 7.85 36.91
N PRO A 26 31.94 6.81 37.07
CA PRO A 26 31.65 5.51 37.73
C PRO A 26 31.68 5.63 39.27
N VAL A 27 30.82 4.88 39.97
CA VAL A 27 30.66 4.97 41.44
C VAL A 27 30.64 3.60 42.14
N SER A 28 31.16 3.53 43.36
CA SER A 28 31.25 2.32 44.17
C SER A 28 29.91 2.01 44.89
N PRO A 29 29.43 0.75 44.94
CA PRO A 29 28.21 0.39 45.67
C PRO A 29 28.24 0.72 47.18
N PRO A 30 29.34 0.52 47.92
CA PRO A 30 29.50 1.01 49.30
C PRO A 30 29.29 2.52 49.46
N ASP A 31 29.84 3.33 48.56
CA ASP A 31 29.71 4.80 48.62
C ASP A 31 28.25 5.23 48.39
N LEU A 32 27.55 4.56 47.45
CA LEU A 32 26.13 4.77 47.22
C LEU A 32 25.28 4.36 48.43
N ALA A 33 25.65 3.28 49.12
CA ALA A 33 24.95 2.81 50.32
C ALA A 33 25.07 3.83 51.46
N ALA A 34 26.28 4.32 51.72
CA ALA A 34 26.55 5.35 52.73
C ALA A 34 25.80 6.66 52.42
N GLU A 35 25.77 7.07 51.16
CA GLU A 35 25.16 8.34 50.75
C GLU A 35 23.63 8.29 50.70
N LEU A 36 23.04 7.16 50.29
CA LEU A 36 21.59 6.97 50.24
C LEU A 36 20.99 6.55 51.59
N GLY A 37 21.84 6.20 52.57
CA GLY A 37 21.43 5.64 53.86
C GLY A 37 20.81 4.25 53.71
N TRP A 38 21.24 3.47 52.72
CA TRP A 38 20.72 2.13 52.43
C TRP A 38 21.70 1.06 52.89
N ASP A 39 21.17 -0.14 53.13
CA ASP A 39 22.00 -1.33 53.26
C ASP A 39 22.70 -1.65 51.92
N GLU A 40 23.96 -2.04 51.96
CA GLU A 40 24.74 -2.37 50.77
C GLU A 40 24.09 -3.51 49.99
N ALA A 41 23.52 -4.50 50.67
CA ALA A 41 22.79 -5.58 50.01
C ALA A 41 21.55 -5.07 49.25
N MET A 42 20.91 -3.99 49.74
CA MET A 42 19.79 -3.35 49.05
C MET A 42 20.25 -2.59 47.81
N VAL A 43 21.38 -1.87 47.89
CA VAL A 43 21.99 -1.19 46.73
C VAL A 43 22.37 -2.21 45.66
N ARG A 44 23.06 -3.30 46.03
CA ARG A 44 23.47 -4.35 45.08
C ARG A 44 22.29 -5.02 44.39
N ARG A 45 21.23 -5.39 45.14
CA ARG A 45 20.00 -5.95 44.53
C ARG A 45 19.33 -4.97 43.57
N THR A 46 19.28 -3.69 43.91
CA THR A 46 18.65 -2.67 43.07
C THR A 46 19.52 -2.36 41.84
N ALA A 47 20.85 -2.33 41.99
CA ALA A 47 21.78 -2.17 40.90
C ALA A 47 21.71 -3.33 39.90
N ALA A 48 21.55 -4.57 40.38
CA ALA A 48 21.37 -5.73 39.51
C ALA A 48 20.16 -5.57 38.56
N GLN A 49 19.04 -5.02 39.02
CA GLN A 49 17.88 -4.71 38.18
C GLN A 49 18.18 -3.62 37.13
N LEU A 50 18.99 -2.62 37.49
CA LEU A 50 19.43 -1.57 36.56
C LEU A 50 20.43 -2.10 35.52
N VAL A 51 21.23 -3.10 35.89
CA VAL A 51 22.15 -3.79 34.98
C VAL A 51 21.38 -4.69 34.01
N GLU A 52 20.41 -5.44 34.49
CA GLU A 52 19.55 -6.30 33.65
C GLU A 52 18.73 -5.48 32.64
N SER A 53 18.29 -4.28 33.02
CA SER A 53 17.61 -3.33 32.13
C SER A 53 18.56 -2.54 31.21
N GLY A 54 19.88 -2.73 31.33
CA GLY A 54 20.88 -2.06 30.49
C GLY A 54 20.97 -0.55 30.70
N LEU A 55 20.52 -0.05 31.86
CA LEU A 55 20.67 1.35 32.29
C LEU A 55 22.02 1.59 32.96
N VAL A 56 22.58 0.55 33.58
CA VAL A 56 23.86 0.58 34.28
C VAL A 56 24.70 -0.60 33.80
N THR A 57 26.01 -0.43 33.76
CA THR A 57 26.97 -1.51 33.55
C THR A 57 27.87 -1.64 34.78
N GLU A 58 28.31 -2.86 35.06
CA GLU A 58 29.27 -3.11 36.13
C GLU A 58 30.65 -3.34 35.49
N THR A 59 31.61 -2.51 35.90
CA THR A 59 33.00 -2.62 35.46
C THR A 59 33.67 -3.84 36.09
N ARG A 60 34.83 -4.25 35.56
CA ARG A 60 35.61 -5.38 36.11
C ARG A 60 36.06 -5.16 37.56
N ASP A 61 36.17 -3.92 37.98
CA ASP A 61 36.57 -3.52 39.34
C ASP A 61 35.36 -3.39 40.30
N GLY A 62 34.15 -3.76 39.86
CA GLY A 62 32.93 -3.72 40.67
C GLY A 62 32.31 -2.33 40.83
N MET A 63 32.76 -1.35 40.05
CA MET A 63 32.17 0.00 39.99
C MET A 63 30.97 0.00 39.04
N LEU A 64 29.94 0.78 39.39
CA LEU A 64 28.74 0.96 38.59
C LEU A 64 28.88 2.17 37.67
N GLU A 65 28.64 1.97 36.38
CA GLU A 65 28.70 3.00 35.36
C GLU A 65 27.34 3.16 34.68
N ALA A 66 26.79 4.37 34.66
CA ALA A 66 25.53 4.62 33.96
C ALA A 66 25.77 4.69 32.45
N GLU A 67 24.92 4.04 31.68
CA GLU A 67 24.90 4.23 30.23
C GLU A 67 24.28 5.58 29.84
N ASP A 68 24.54 6.02 28.60
CA ASP A 68 23.93 7.24 28.06
C ASP A 68 22.39 7.15 28.16
N PRO A 69 21.73 8.08 28.87
CA PRO A 69 20.28 7.99 29.10
C PRO A 69 19.45 7.98 27.83
N ARG A 70 19.87 8.66 26.76
CA ARG A 70 19.12 8.65 25.50
C ARG A 70 19.20 7.28 24.86
N ALA A 71 20.39 6.67 24.85
CA ALA A 71 20.57 5.32 24.31
C ALA A 71 19.84 4.28 25.17
N ALA A 72 20.06 4.29 26.50
CA ALA A 72 19.55 3.27 27.39
C ALA A 72 18.02 3.34 27.57
N VAL A 73 17.47 4.54 27.83
CA VAL A 73 16.00 4.72 27.89
C VAL A 73 15.37 4.54 26.51
N GLY A 74 16.05 4.95 25.44
CA GLY A 74 15.61 4.70 24.06
C GLY A 74 15.38 3.21 23.79
N ARG A 75 16.36 2.36 24.14
CA ARG A 75 16.22 0.90 24.03
C ARG A 75 15.07 0.34 24.87
N LEU A 76 14.88 0.83 26.10
CA LEU A 76 13.76 0.42 26.95
C LEU A 76 12.40 0.79 26.34
N VAL A 77 12.26 2.00 25.80
CA VAL A 77 11.05 2.45 25.11
C VAL A 77 10.79 1.61 23.86
N GLU A 78 11.81 1.37 23.04
CA GLU A 78 11.69 0.55 21.83
C GLU A 78 11.28 -0.89 22.16
N GLY A 79 11.86 -1.48 23.21
CA GLY A 79 11.50 -2.79 23.72
C GLY A 79 10.04 -2.84 24.20
N ALA A 80 9.63 -1.86 25.01
CA ALA A 80 8.25 -1.77 25.49
C ALA A 80 7.24 -1.59 24.33
N LEU A 81 7.56 -0.78 23.32
CA LEU A 81 6.73 -0.63 22.12
C LEU A 81 6.69 -1.92 21.28
N ALA A 82 7.79 -2.66 21.20
CA ALA A 82 7.80 -3.98 20.56
C ALA A 82 6.93 -4.99 21.31
N ASP A 83 6.94 -4.95 22.63
CA ASP A 83 6.10 -5.79 23.49
C ASP A 83 4.62 -5.48 23.36
N VAL A 84 4.25 -4.19 23.33
CA VAL A 84 2.87 -3.74 23.05
C VAL A 84 2.42 -4.25 21.69
N ARG A 85 3.22 -4.03 20.63
CA ARG A 85 2.90 -4.53 19.28
C ARG A 85 2.75 -6.05 19.24
N ARG A 86 3.59 -6.80 19.96
CA ARG A 86 3.47 -8.26 20.07
C ARG A 86 2.16 -8.66 20.76
N ARG A 87 1.79 -7.98 21.84
CA ARG A 87 0.56 -8.22 22.59
C ARG A 87 -0.68 -7.89 21.75
N GLU A 88 -0.66 -6.78 21.03
CA GLU A 88 -1.70 -6.40 20.08
C GLU A 88 -1.83 -7.45 18.97
N ALA A 89 -0.72 -7.87 18.35
CA ALA A 89 -0.74 -8.91 17.33
C ALA A 89 -1.29 -10.24 17.86
N GLU A 90 -0.98 -10.61 19.10
CA GLU A 90 -1.53 -11.80 19.76
C GLU A 90 -3.04 -11.69 20.01
N LEU A 91 -3.51 -10.54 20.49
CA LEU A 91 -4.93 -10.26 20.67
C LEU A 91 -5.69 -10.25 19.34
N HIS A 92 -5.09 -9.68 18.29
CA HIS A 92 -5.65 -9.72 16.94
C HIS A 92 -5.74 -11.15 16.40
N ARG A 93 -4.70 -11.97 16.56
CA ARG A 93 -4.74 -13.41 16.22
C ARG A 93 -5.85 -14.14 16.98
N THR A 94 -5.98 -13.85 18.28
CA THR A 94 -7.02 -14.43 19.15
C THR A 94 -8.41 -14.00 18.68
N ARG A 95 -8.60 -12.74 18.33
CA ARG A 95 -9.86 -12.23 17.77
C ARG A 95 -10.18 -12.87 16.41
N GLY A 96 -9.17 -13.09 15.56
CA GLY A 96 -9.31 -13.88 14.34
C GLY A 96 -9.78 -15.32 14.62
N SER A 97 -9.32 -15.93 15.72
CA SER A 97 -9.81 -17.24 16.15
C SER A 97 -11.28 -17.23 16.61
N ILE A 98 -11.82 -16.09 17.09
CA ILE A 98 -13.25 -15.95 17.40
C ILE A 98 -14.09 -16.08 16.13
N ALA A 99 -13.62 -15.59 14.98
CA ALA A 99 -14.31 -15.83 13.71
C ALA A 99 -14.29 -17.32 13.33
N HIS A 100 -13.22 -18.04 13.67
CA HIS A 100 -13.16 -19.51 13.53
C HIS A 100 -14.19 -20.21 14.45
N PHE A 101 -14.26 -19.83 15.73
CA PHE A 101 -15.25 -20.37 16.66
C PHE A 101 -16.69 -19.99 16.30
N THR A 102 -16.90 -18.80 15.72
CA THR A 102 -18.22 -18.36 15.23
C THR A 102 -18.64 -19.20 14.03
N ASN A 103 -17.70 -19.51 13.13
CA ASN A 103 -17.94 -20.42 12.02
C ASN A 103 -18.18 -21.85 12.52
N ASP A 104 -17.38 -22.38 13.45
CA ASP A 104 -17.59 -23.70 14.07
C ASP A 104 -18.95 -23.78 14.82
N PHE A 105 -19.41 -22.68 15.41
CA PHE A 105 -20.72 -22.59 16.05
C PHE A 105 -21.87 -22.57 15.02
N GLN A 106 -21.68 -21.90 13.87
CA GLN A 106 -22.60 -21.90 12.74
C GLN A 106 -22.60 -23.26 11.99
N ASP A 107 -21.49 -24.02 12.08
CA ASP A 107 -21.26 -25.30 11.39
C ASP A 107 -21.84 -26.53 12.11
N LYS A 108 -22.63 -26.34 13.18
CA LYS A 108 -23.41 -27.42 13.81
C LYS A 108 -24.48 -28.04 12.90
N GLY A 109 -24.53 -27.70 11.61
CA GLY A 109 -25.52 -28.19 10.66
C GLY A 109 -25.01 -28.88 9.38
N ARG A 110 -23.73 -28.76 8.98
CA ARG A 110 -23.26 -29.35 7.70
C ARG A 110 -21.79 -29.81 7.72
N PRO A 111 -21.49 -31.12 7.73
CA PRO A 111 -20.13 -31.58 7.62
C PRO A 111 -19.61 -31.35 6.19
N GLY A 112 -18.58 -30.51 6.00
CA GLY A 112 -17.70 -30.68 4.83
C GLY A 112 -17.02 -29.49 4.15
N ARG A 113 -17.04 -28.24 4.65
CA ARG A 113 -16.21 -27.17 4.02
C ARG A 113 -15.71 -26.16 5.03
N ARG A 114 -14.42 -26.29 5.40
CA ARG A 114 -13.67 -25.19 6.03
C ARG A 114 -13.84 -23.93 5.16
N PRO A 115 -14.18 -22.76 5.72
CA PRO A 115 -14.22 -21.53 4.93
C PRO A 115 -12.83 -21.31 4.34
N THR A 116 -12.76 -21.12 3.03
CA THR A 116 -11.51 -21.09 2.27
C THR A 116 -10.85 -19.70 2.27
N TRP A 117 -11.22 -18.88 3.25
CA TRP A 117 -10.80 -17.50 3.42
C TRP A 117 -10.74 -17.11 4.89
N GLU A 118 -9.86 -16.15 5.19
CA GLU A 118 -9.61 -15.58 6.52
C GLU A 118 -10.11 -14.14 6.55
N VAL A 119 -10.87 -13.76 7.58
CA VAL A 119 -11.33 -12.37 7.75
C VAL A 119 -10.18 -11.52 8.30
N VAL A 120 -9.93 -10.38 7.66
CA VAL A 120 -8.89 -9.41 8.00
C VAL A 120 -9.57 -8.09 8.37
N PRO A 121 -9.53 -7.67 9.64
CA PRO A 121 -10.06 -6.37 10.05
C PRO A 121 -9.47 -5.22 9.24
N THR A 122 -10.27 -4.20 8.94
CA THR A 122 -9.87 -3.05 8.11
C THR A 122 -8.59 -2.37 8.63
N GLU A 123 -8.41 -2.26 9.95
CA GLU A 123 -7.22 -1.67 10.56
C GLU A 123 -5.92 -2.47 10.31
N LEU A 124 -6.03 -3.76 9.96
CA LEU A 124 -4.88 -4.64 9.70
C LEU A 124 -4.60 -4.82 8.20
N VAL A 125 -5.52 -4.38 7.32
CA VAL A 125 -5.45 -4.66 5.88
C VAL A 125 -4.15 -4.16 5.26
N ALA A 126 -3.68 -2.98 5.66
CA ALA A 126 -2.45 -2.39 5.14
C ALA A 126 -1.21 -3.24 5.47
N GLY A 127 -1.10 -3.70 6.72
CA GLY A 127 -0.01 -4.58 7.15
C GLY A 127 -0.03 -5.93 6.43
N VAL A 128 -1.21 -6.55 6.32
CA VAL A 128 -1.40 -7.81 5.60
C VAL A 128 -1.08 -7.67 4.12
N ALA A 129 -1.47 -6.56 3.48
CA ALA A 129 -1.15 -6.30 2.08
C ALA A 129 0.36 -6.14 1.87
N LEU A 130 1.05 -5.36 2.71
CA LEU A 130 2.50 -5.17 2.64
C LEU A 130 3.27 -6.48 2.80
N GLU A 131 2.95 -7.26 3.84
CA GLU A 131 3.55 -8.58 4.08
C GLU A 131 3.29 -9.52 2.89
N SER A 132 2.07 -9.53 2.37
CA SER A 132 1.69 -10.42 1.27
C SER A 132 2.38 -10.02 -0.04
N ILE A 133 2.62 -8.74 -0.29
CA ILE A 133 3.42 -8.28 -1.44
C ILE A 133 4.86 -8.81 -1.33
N GLN A 134 5.45 -8.76 -0.14
CA GLN A 134 6.83 -9.21 0.10
C GLN A 134 6.99 -10.74 0.03
N THR A 135 5.97 -11.50 0.43
CA THR A 135 6.03 -12.96 0.55
C THR A 135 5.50 -13.71 -0.68
N THR A 136 4.76 -13.05 -1.57
CA THR A 136 4.27 -13.64 -2.83
C THR A 136 5.21 -13.37 -3.99
N THR A 137 5.04 -14.12 -5.08
CA THR A 137 5.74 -13.88 -6.34
C THR A 137 4.76 -13.58 -7.48
N GLY A 138 5.25 -13.24 -8.68
CA GLY A 138 4.38 -13.00 -9.83
C GLY A 138 3.69 -11.62 -9.85
N PRO A 139 2.76 -11.42 -10.80
CA PRO A 139 2.12 -10.13 -11.06
C PRO A 139 1.21 -9.68 -9.92
N ILE A 140 1.19 -8.38 -9.65
CA ILE A 140 0.24 -7.74 -8.73
C ILE A 140 -0.85 -7.06 -9.55
N ARG A 141 -2.11 -7.34 -9.22
CA ARG A 141 -3.29 -6.72 -9.84
C ARG A 141 -4.17 -6.13 -8.75
N SER A 142 -4.70 -4.93 -8.95
CA SER A 142 -5.61 -4.33 -7.97
C SER A 142 -6.77 -3.59 -8.62
N SER A 143 -7.97 -3.82 -8.11
CA SER A 143 -9.11 -2.92 -8.28
C SER A 143 -9.18 -2.04 -7.05
N ALA A 144 -8.80 -0.78 -7.19
CA ALA A 144 -8.78 0.15 -6.06
C ALA A 144 -10.05 1.00 -6.08
N VAL A 145 -10.84 0.93 -5.01
CA VAL A 145 -11.87 1.91 -4.72
C VAL A 145 -11.27 2.93 -3.75
N THR A 146 -11.57 4.20 -3.93
CA THR A 146 -10.77 5.32 -3.40
C THR A 146 -10.66 5.33 -1.88
N ALA A 147 -9.52 4.89 -1.36
CA ALA A 147 -9.11 5.10 0.03
C ALA A 147 -8.41 6.46 0.22
N GLU A 148 -8.70 7.13 1.34
CA GLU A 148 -7.87 8.22 1.83
C GLU A 148 -6.65 7.62 2.54
N TRP A 149 -5.49 7.70 1.90
CA TRP A 149 -4.23 7.25 2.49
C TRP A 149 -3.67 8.31 3.44
N SER A 150 -3.13 7.89 4.58
CA SER A 150 -2.23 8.76 5.34
C SER A 150 -1.02 9.13 4.48
N PRO A 151 -0.41 10.32 4.66
CA PRO A 151 0.78 10.72 3.92
C PRO A 151 1.89 9.67 4.01
N GLU A 152 2.14 9.14 5.21
CA GLU A 152 3.19 8.15 5.46
C GLU A 152 2.89 6.81 4.77
N GLY A 153 1.64 6.34 4.85
CA GLY A 153 1.20 5.10 4.20
C GLY A 153 1.29 5.19 2.68
N LEU A 154 0.95 6.35 2.11
CA LEU A 154 1.08 6.60 0.68
C LEU A 154 2.55 6.55 0.21
N GLU A 155 3.47 7.22 0.93
CA GLU A 155 4.90 7.18 0.60
C GLU A 155 5.45 5.75 0.62
N GLN A 156 5.10 4.99 1.66
CA GLN A 156 5.55 3.60 1.80
C GLN A 156 5.07 2.72 0.63
N LEU A 157 3.80 2.84 0.24
CA LEU A 157 3.25 2.07 -0.87
C LEU A 157 3.85 2.47 -2.23
N ILE A 158 4.16 3.75 -2.44
CA ILE A 158 4.84 4.22 -3.65
C ILE A 158 6.26 3.65 -3.72
N GLY A 159 6.99 3.67 -2.60
CA GLY A 159 8.30 3.05 -2.49
C GLY A 159 8.25 1.56 -2.83
N LEU A 160 7.34 0.83 -2.20
CA LEU A 160 7.14 -0.60 -2.45
C LEU A 160 6.76 -0.90 -3.91
N THR A 161 5.92 -0.05 -4.51
CA THR A 161 5.55 -0.18 -5.92
C THR A 161 6.77 -0.05 -6.82
N ARG A 162 7.59 0.96 -6.57
CA ARG A 162 8.83 1.18 -7.32
C ARG A 162 9.78 -0.01 -7.20
N ASP A 163 9.94 -0.55 -5.99
CA ASP A 163 10.84 -1.69 -5.75
C ASP A 163 10.30 -2.97 -6.40
N THR A 164 8.99 -3.19 -6.32
CA THR A 164 8.29 -4.30 -7.00
C THR A 164 8.53 -4.25 -8.51
N VAL A 165 8.31 -3.09 -9.14
CA VAL A 165 8.50 -2.93 -10.58
C VAL A 165 9.98 -3.08 -10.96
N ARG A 166 10.91 -2.51 -10.18
CA ARG A 166 12.36 -2.66 -10.40
C ARG A 166 12.83 -4.11 -10.28
N SER A 167 12.19 -4.91 -9.45
CA SER A 167 12.45 -6.36 -9.34
C SER A 167 11.92 -7.17 -10.54
N GLY A 168 11.24 -6.53 -11.50
CA GLY A 168 10.66 -7.16 -12.68
C GLY A 168 9.23 -7.69 -12.50
N ARG A 169 8.60 -7.48 -11.33
CA ARG A 169 7.19 -7.84 -11.11
C ARG A 169 6.28 -6.75 -11.70
N SER A 170 5.36 -7.12 -12.58
CA SER A 170 4.36 -6.18 -13.10
C SER A 170 3.35 -5.81 -12.02
N LYS A 171 2.99 -4.53 -11.94
CA LYS A 171 1.89 -4.02 -11.11
C LYS A 171 0.86 -3.33 -12.01
N ARG A 172 -0.40 -3.80 -11.95
CA ARG A 172 -1.51 -3.29 -12.73
C ARG A 172 -2.67 -2.87 -11.82
N SER A 173 -3.18 -1.66 -12.02
CA SER A 173 -4.33 -1.17 -11.24
C SER A 173 -5.48 -0.68 -12.11
N LEU A 174 -6.68 -1.03 -11.69
CA LEU A 174 -7.93 -0.43 -12.16
C LEU A 174 -8.36 0.62 -11.15
N TYR A 175 -8.67 1.82 -11.66
CA TYR A 175 -9.25 2.90 -10.88
C TYR A 175 -10.61 3.28 -11.46
N PRO A 176 -11.61 3.60 -10.63
CA PRO A 176 -12.81 4.18 -11.16
C PRO A 176 -12.51 5.56 -11.75
N VAL A 177 -13.18 5.87 -12.84
CA VAL A 177 -13.14 7.20 -13.45
C VAL A 177 -13.50 8.31 -12.44
N SER A 178 -14.37 8.00 -11.48
CA SER A 178 -14.74 8.91 -10.37
C SER A 178 -13.55 9.29 -9.49
N ALA A 179 -12.51 8.46 -9.40
CA ALA A 179 -11.28 8.79 -8.70
C ALA A 179 -10.60 10.03 -9.29
N LEU A 180 -10.80 10.32 -10.58
CA LEU A 180 -10.26 11.53 -11.17
C LEU A 180 -10.97 12.79 -10.67
N ALA A 181 -12.15 12.74 -10.07
CA ALA A 181 -12.88 13.94 -9.64
C ALA A 181 -12.06 14.80 -8.65
N SER A 182 -11.36 14.15 -7.71
CA SER A 182 -10.55 14.84 -6.70
C SER A 182 -9.12 15.16 -7.18
N ALA A 183 -8.63 16.37 -6.87
CA ALA A 183 -7.25 16.75 -7.11
C ALA A 183 -6.26 15.92 -6.26
N SER A 184 -6.63 15.52 -5.04
CA SER A 184 -5.79 14.67 -4.19
C SER A 184 -5.62 13.29 -4.84
N SER A 185 -6.72 12.71 -5.31
CA SER A 185 -6.73 11.43 -6.01
C SER A 185 -5.92 11.43 -7.30
N ARG A 186 -6.09 12.47 -8.12
CA ARG A 186 -5.27 12.65 -9.32
C ARG A 186 -3.77 12.70 -9.03
N ARG A 187 -3.36 13.34 -7.94
CA ARG A 187 -1.94 13.43 -7.57
C ARG A 187 -1.38 12.07 -7.19
N TRP A 188 -2.03 11.33 -6.29
CA TRP A 188 -1.47 10.04 -5.88
C TRP A 188 -1.53 8.98 -6.99
N ILE A 189 -2.57 8.98 -7.85
CA ILE A 189 -2.65 8.11 -9.03
C ILE A 189 -1.43 8.35 -9.94
N ALA A 190 -1.13 9.62 -10.24
CA ALA A 190 0.02 9.98 -11.06
C ALA A 190 1.36 9.57 -10.44
N ARG A 191 1.48 9.61 -9.11
CA ARG A 191 2.70 9.17 -8.41
C ARG A 191 2.93 7.66 -8.50
N PHE A 192 1.87 6.86 -8.46
CA PHE A 192 1.97 5.42 -8.71
C PHE A 192 2.35 5.12 -10.17
N ALA A 193 1.79 5.84 -11.14
CA ALA A 193 2.22 5.74 -12.54
C ALA A 193 3.72 6.04 -12.70
N ALA A 194 4.20 7.11 -12.05
CA ALA A 194 5.63 7.47 -12.05
C ALA A 194 6.52 6.43 -11.33
N ALA A 195 5.96 5.58 -10.46
CA ALA A 195 6.65 4.45 -9.85
C ALA A 195 6.68 3.21 -10.75
N GLY A 196 6.08 3.27 -11.95
CA GLY A 196 6.06 2.19 -12.95
C GLY A 196 4.81 1.33 -12.91
N GLU A 197 3.77 1.75 -12.19
CA GLU A 197 2.48 1.06 -12.21
C GLU A 197 1.76 1.26 -13.54
N GLU A 198 1.28 0.16 -14.13
CA GLU A 198 0.38 0.22 -15.28
C GLU A 198 -1.05 0.49 -14.79
N GLN A 199 -1.72 1.47 -15.38
CA GLN A 199 -3.02 1.94 -14.87
C GLN A 199 -4.08 1.94 -15.96
N ARG A 200 -5.31 1.59 -15.58
CA ARG A 200 -6.51 1.75 -16.41
C ARG A 200 -7.66 2.33 -15.61
N LEU A 201 -8.52 3.07 -16.29
CA LEU A 201 -9.74 3.64 -15.74
C LEU A 201 -10.95 2.82 -16.18
N ILE A 202 -11.89 2.61 -15.26
CA ILE A 202 -13.15 1.91 -15.50
C ILE A 202 -14.33 2.80 -15.09
N ALA A 203 -15.41 2.79 -15.87
CA ALA A 203 -16.60 3.61 -15.61
C ALA A 203 -17.34 3.17 -14.33
N GLU A 204 -17.52 1.85 -14.20
CA GLU A 204 -18.15 1.21 -13.04
C GLU A 204 -17.07 0.51 -12.22
N PRO A 205 -16.77 0.98 -10.98
CA PRO A 205 -15.81 0.29 -10.12
C PRO A 205 -16.30 -1.12 -9.83
N LEU A 206 -15.38 -2.09 -9.91
CA LEU A 206 -15.55 -3.35 -9.20
C LEU A 206 -15.43 -3.10 -7.69
N SER A 207 -15.66 -4.15 -6.90
CA SER A 207 -15.27 -4.12 -5.48
C SER A 207 -13.77 -3.84 -5.32
N GLU A 208 -13.37 -3.38 -4.15
CA GLU A 208 -11.96 -3.26 -3.82
C GLU A 208 -11.34 -4.65 -3.60
N PHE A 209 -10.28 -4.94 -4.35
CA PHE A 209 -9.50 -6.16 -4.18
C PHE A 209 -8.08 -6.03 -4.76
N ALA A 210 -7.16 -6.84 -4.23
CA ALA A 210 -5.81 -7.04 -4.74
C ALA A 210 -5.52 -8.53 -4.93
N ILE A 211 -5.00 -8.89 -6.09
CA ILE A 211 -4.48 -10.21 -6.42
C ILE A 211 -2.95 -10.13 -6.35
N LEU A 212 -2.35 -11.02 -5.56
CA LEU A 212 -0.93 -11.09 -5.33
C LEU A 212 -0.39 -12.39 -5.93
N GLY A 213 0.13 -12.29 -7.16
CA GLY A 213 0.59 -13.43 -7.92
C GLY A 213 -0.54 -14.32 -8.40
N THR A 214 -0.40 -15.61 -8.12
CA THR A 214 -1.42 -16.65 -8.33
C THR A 214 -1.86 -17.28 -7.00
N ASP A 215 -1.44 -16.69 -5.88
CA ASP A 215 -1.45 -17.34 -4.57
C ASP A 215 -2.54 -16.78 -3.67
N MET A 216 -2.92 -15.52 -3.87
CA MET A 216 -3.76 -14.81 -2.92
C MET A 216 -4.62 -13.72 -3.56
N VAL A 217 -5.83 -13.58 -3.02
CA VAL A 217 -6.69 -12.41 -3.17
C VAL A 217 -6.94 -11.81 -1.79
N LEU A 218 -6.83 -10.50 -1.69
CA LEU A 218 -7.33 -9.70 -0.58
C LEU A 218 -8.49 -8.87 -1.13
N ALA A 219 -9.71 -9.07 -0.65
CA ALA A 219 -10.91 -8.39 -1.14
C ALA A 219 -11.76 -7.90 0.03
N THR A 220 -12.65 -6.94 -0.19
CA THR A 220 -13.65 -6.58 0.83
C THR A 220 -14.55 -7.78 1.15
N ALA A 221 -14.97 -7.91 2.41
CA ALA A 221 -15.83 -8.99 2.88
C ALA A 221 -17.25 -8.89 2.29
N GLU A 222 -17.66 -7.69 1.90
CA GLU A 222 -18.88 -7.43 1.15
C GLU A 222 -18.57 -6.77 -0.19
N TRP A 223 -19.21 -7.25 -1.26
CA TRP A 223 -18.96 -6.77 -2.62
C TRP A 223 -19.49 -5.35 -2.81
N GLY A 224 -18.63 -4.44 -3.24
CA GLY A 224 -18.95 -3.03 -3.51
C GLY A 224 -19.09 -2.15 -2.27
N ALA A 225 -18.93 -2.71 -1.07
CA ALA A 225 -18.96 -1.97 0.18
C ALA A 225 -17.59 -1.34 0.49
N LEU A 226 -17.63 -0.16 1.10
CA LEU A 226 -16.46 0.51 1.70
C LEU A 226 -16.55 0.39 3.22
N ASP A 227 -15.42 0.57 3.90
CA ASP A 227 -15.33 0.55 5.37
C ASP A 227 -15.80 -0.77 6.01
N VAL A 228 -15.73 -1.87 5.26
CA VAL A 228 -15.98 -3.23 5.73
C VAL A 228 -14.67 -3.98 5.91
N ASP A 229 -14.69 -5.01 6.76
CA ASP A 229 -13.58 -5.95 6.90
C ASP A 229 -13.19 -6.54 5.53
N TYR A 230 -11.99 -7.07 5.45
CA TYR A 230 -11.46 -7.75 4.27
C TYR A 230 -11.50 -9.26 4.46
N VAL A 231 -11.37 -9.98 3.34
CA VAL A 231 -11.16 -11.41 3.29
C VAL A 231 -9.88 -11.70 2.53
N LYS A 232 -9.06 -12.57 3.11
CA LYS A 232 -7.84 -13.12 2.53
C LYS A 232 -8.14 -14.52 2.03
N ILE A 233 -8.10 -14.69 0.71
CA ILE A 233 -8.48 -15.90 0.00
C ILE A 233 -7.21 -16.51 -0.60
N ARG A 234 -6.99 -17.82 -0.37
CA ARG A 234 -5.89 -18.59 -0.99
C ARG A 234 -6.38 -19.79 -1.81
N ASP A 235 -7.70 -19.92 -1.98
CA ASP A 235 -8.27 -20.96 -2.83
C ASP A 235 -7.85 -20.72 -4.30
N PRO A 236 -7.16 -21.67 -4.96
CA PRO A 236 -6.67 -21.46 -6.32
C PRO A 236 -7.77 -21.20 -7.35
N MET A 237 -8.96 -21.78 -7.18
CA MET A 237 -10.09 -21.56 -8.09
C MET A 237 -10.63 -20.13 -7.92
N LEU A 238 -10.77 -19.65 -6.68
CA LEU A 238 -11.20 -18.26 -6.44
C LEU A 238 -10.14 -17.26 -6.90
N VAL A 239 -8.84 -17.51 -6.66
CA VAL A 239 -7.76 -16.64 -7.15
C VAL A 239 -7.80 -16.54 -8.69
N GLN A 240 -8.02 -17.65 -9.38
CA GLN A 240 -8.20 -17.66 -10.83
C GLN A 240 -9.46 -16.89 -11.27
N ALA A 241 -10.58 -17.03 -10.56
CA ALA A 241 -11.82 -16.31 -10.88
C ALA A 241 -11.64 -14.79 -10.76
N PHE A 242 -11.01 -14.31 -9.68
CA PHE A 242 -10.68 -12.88 -9.51
C PHE A 242 -9.67 -12.40 -10.57
N THR A 243 -8.69 -13.23 -10.91
CA THR A 243 -7.73 -12.91 -11.99
C THR A 243 -8.45 -12.74 -13.33
N HIS A 244 -9.37 -13.64 -13.66
CA HIS A 244 -10.15 -13.55 -14.89
C HIS A 244 -11.05 -12.31 -14.91
N LEU A 245 -11.73 -12.03 -13.79
CA LEU A 245 -12.53 -10.82 -13.64
C LEU A 245 -11.71 -9.55 -13.84
N PHE A 246 -10.52 -9.50 -13.21
CA PHE A 246 -9.59 -8.39 -13.40
C PHE A 246 -9.17 -8.26 -14.85
N ASP A 247 -8.77 -9.35 -15.51
CA ASP A 247 -8.26 -9.31 -16.88
C ASP A 247 -9.35 -8.85 -17.88
N LEU A 248 -10.62 -9.22 -17.66
CA LEU A 248 -11.76 -8.72 -18.43
C LEU A 248 -11.95 -7.20 -18.24
N ALA A 249 -11.99 -6.73 -16.98
CA ALA A 249 -12.13 -5.32 -16.67
C ALA A 249 -10.92 -4.51 -17.16
N TRP A 250 -9.72 -5.08 -17.06
CA TRP A 250 -8.50 -4.54 -17.61
C TRP A 250 -8.65 -4.33 -19.10
N ALA A 251 -9.04 -5.35 -19.86
CA ALA A 251 -9.20 -5.26 -21.32
C ALA A 251 -10.15 -4.15 -21.76
N GLN A 252 -11.20 -3.86 -20.97
CA GLN A 252 -12.17 -2.78 -21.23
C GLN A 252 -11.73 -1.41 -20.69
N GLY A 253 -10.77 -1.37 -19.78
CA GLY A 253 -10.29 -0.14 -19.16
C GLY A 253 -9.52 0.74 -20.13
N ILE A 254 -9.62 2.05 -19.94
CA ILE A 254 -8.97 3.08 -20.76
C ILE A 254 -7.76 3.65 -20.05
N VAL A 255 -6.73 4.05 -20.81
CA VAL A 255 -5.51 4.60 -20.22
C VAL A 255 -5.80 5.98 -19.60
N PRO A 256 -5.34 6.27 -18.36
CA PRO A 256 -5.49 7.61 -17.80
C PRO A 256 -4.82 8.67 -18.69
N PRO A 257 -5.46 9.84 -18.90
CA PRO A 257 -4.86 10.90 -19.71
C PRO A 257 -3.60 11.43 -19.01
N ASP A 258 -2.55 11.67 -19.80
CA ASP A 258 -1.30 12.23 -19.33
C ASP A 258 -1.51 13.65 -18.77
N GLN A 259 -1.16 13.89 -17.50
CA GLN A 259 -1.50 15.15 -16.81
C GLN A 259 -0.62 16.34 -17.24
N ALA A 260 0.45 16.10 -17.99
CA ALA A 260 1.49 17.10 -18.28
C ALA A 260 1.33 17.85 -19.61
N THR A 261 0.30 17.59 -20.40
CA THR A 261 0.17 18.18 -21.76
C THR A 261 -0.98 19.17 -21.88
N ASP A 262 -0.77 20.20 -22.68
CA ASP A 262 -1.84 21.03 -23.23
C ASP A 262 -2.89 20.14 -23.92
N GLY A 263 -4.18 20.37 -23.66
CA GLY A 263 -5.28 19.48 -24.06
C GLY A 263 -5.64 18.33 -23.10
N ALA A 264 -5.08 18.30 -21.88
CA ALA A 264 -5.43 17.28 -20.86
C ALA A 264 -6.94 17.23 -20.53
N ASP A 265 -7.59 18.40 -20.48
CA ASP A 265 -9.04 18.53 -20.27
C ASP A 265 -9.86 17.91 -21.41
N GLU A 266 -9.35 18.01 -22.63
CA GLU A 266 -9.99 17.53 -23.85
C GLU A 266 -9.86 16.02 -23.98
N ARG A 267 -8.65 15.48 -23.77
CA ARG A 267 -8.45 14.03 -23.67
C ARG A 267 -9.27 13.44 -22.56
N ARG A 268 -9.33 14.08 -21.40
CA ARG A 268 -10.14 13.62 -20.28
C ARG A 268 -11.64 13.65 -20.59
N LEU A 269 -12.12 14.65 -21.31
CA LEU A 269 -13.49 14.69 -21.82
C LEU A 269 -13.76 13.51 -22.78
N LEU A 270 -12.86 13.24 -23.73
CA LEU A 270 -12.97 12.12 -24.68
C LEU A 270 -12.88 10.75 -23.97
N THR A 271 -12.01 10.60 -22.98
CA THR A 271 -11.90 9.43 -22.08
C THR A 271 -13.22 9.18 -21.36
N LEU A 272 -13.81 10.21 -20.75
CA LEU A 272 -15.09 10.10 -20.07
C LEU A 272 -16.24 9.76 -21.03
N LEU A 273 -16.21 10.32 -22.25
CA LEU A 273 -17.19 10.04 -23.29
C LEU A 273 -17.07 8.58 -23.79
N ALA A 274 -15.85 8.09 -24.03
CA ALA A 274 -15.58 6.73 -24.47
C ALA A 274 -15.98 5.70 -23.40
N ALA A 275 -15.86 6.06 -22.11
CA ALA A 275 -16.38 5.27 -20.99
C ALA A 275 -17.92 5.32 -20.83
N GLY A 276 -18.65 6.00 -21.73
CA GLY A 276 -20.12 6.02 -21.76
C GLY A 276 -20.78 7.00 -20.80
N HIS A 277 -20.03 7.91 -20.16
CA HIS A 277 -20.62 8.87 -19.23
C HIS A 277 -21.54 9.88 -19.94
N LYS A 278 -22.61 10.28 -19.23
CA LYS A 278 -23.50 11.38 -19.64
C LYS A 278 -22.83 12.74 -19.41
N ASP A 279 -23.21 13.74 -20.18
CA ASP A 279 -22.60 15.08 -20.16
C ASP A 279 -22.64 15.71 -18.75
N GLU A 280 -23.70 15.47 -17.98
CA GLU A 280 -23.84 15.96 -16.61
C GLU A 280 -22.82 15.30 -15.66
N ALA A 281 -22.51 14.03 -15.88
CA ALA A 281 -21.44 13.35 -15.15
C ALA A 281 -20.08 13.89 -15.58
N ILE A 282 -19.85 14.07 -16.89
CA ILE A 282 -18.60 14.66 -17.42
C ILE A 282 -18.36 16.06 -16.84
N ALA A 283 -19.39 16.90 -16.79
CA ALA A 283 -19.33 18.25 -16.24
C ALA A 283 -18.86 18.26 -14.78
N ARG A 284 -19.44 17.38 -13.95
CA ARG A 284 -19.01 17.20 -12.55
C ARG A 284 -17.57 16.71 -12.44
N HIS A 285 -17.15 15.76 -13.27
CA HIS A 285 -15.78 15.22 -13.24
C HIS A 285 -14.71 16.25 -13.65
N LEU A 286 -15.05 17.14 -14.59
CA LEU A 286 -14.16 18.18 -15.09
C LEU A 286 -14.24 19.49 -14.29
N GLY A 287 -15.19 19.63 -13.37
CA GLY A 287 -15.37 20.86 -12.58
C GLY A 287 -15.84 22.05 -13.43
N VAL A 288 -16.53 21.81 -14.55
CA VAL A 288 -17.03 22.84 -15.47
C VAL A 288 -18.54 22.74 -15.65
N SER A 289 -19.17 23.79 -16.19
CA SER A 289 -20.60 23.77 -16.47
C SER A 289 -20.96 22.75 -17.57
N LEU A 290 -22.18 22.22 -17.54
CA LEU A 290 -22.74 21.38 -18.61
C LEU A 290 -22.67 22.06 -19.98
N ARG A 291 -22.89 23.37 -20.03
CA ARG A 291 -22.77 24.18 -21.26
C ARG A 291 -21.34 24.14 -21.80
N THR A 292 -20.33 24.22 -20.92
CA THR A 292 -18.92 24.14 -21.31
C THR A 292 -18.59 22.77 -21.90
N VAL A 293 -19.08 21.68 -21.30
CA VAL A 293 -18.91 20.31 -21.84
C VAL A 293 -19.53 20.17 -23.22
N ARG A 294 -20.80 20.56 -23.38
CA ARG A 294 -21.50 20.48 -24.67
C ARG A 294 -20.82 21.29 -25.76
N ARG A 295 -20.34 22.50 -25.43
CA ARG A 295 -19.57 23.33 -26.37
C ARG A 295 -18.26 22.65 -26.79
N ARG A 296 -17.51 22.09 -25.83
CA ARG A 296 -16.25 21.39 -26.12
C ARG A 296 -16.50 20.12 -26.95
N LEU A 297 -17.54 19.34 -26.64
CA LEU A 297 -17.94 18.18 -27.45
C LEU A 297 -18.31 18.57 -28.88
N ALA A 298 -19.03 19.67 -29.09
CA ALA A 298 -19.37 20.14 -30.43
C ALA A 298 -18.13 20.50 -31.26
N LEU A 299 -17.14 21.16 -30.65
CA LEU A 299 -15.86 21.46 -31.31
C LEU A 299 -15.08 20.19 -31.64
N LEU A 300 -15.08 19.21 -30.74
CA LEU A 300 -14.44 17.91 -30.95
C LEU A 300 -15.12 17.09 -32.06
N MET A 301 -16.44 17.15 -32.14
CA MET A 301 -17.19 16.49 -33.21
C MET A 301 -16.86 17.08 -34.58
N ASP A 302 -16.72 18.42 -34.65
CA ASP A 302 -16.31 19.14 -35.85
C ASP A 302 -14.88 18.76 -36.26
N ASP A 303 -13.93 18.79 -35.31
CA ASP A 303 -12.52 18.44 -35.54
C ASP A 303 -12.34 16.98 -36.00
N HIS A 304 -13.11 16.05 -35.42
CA HIS A 304 -13.10 14.64 -35.79
C HIS A 304 -13.99 14.29 -36.99
N GLY A 305 -14.71 15.26 -37.56
CA GLY A 305 -15.59 15.06 -38.72
C GLY A 305 -16.76 14.10 -38.46
N VAL A 306 -17.28 14.06 -37.23
CA VAL A 306 -18.35 13.14 -36.81
C VAL A 306 -19.63 13.91 -36.46
N ALA A 307 -20.78 13.36 -36.85
CA ALA A 307 -22.07 14.03 -36.70
C ALA A 307 -22.74 13.76 -35.34
N THR A 308 -22.29 12.73 -34.61
CA THR A 308 -22.89 12.34 -33.33
C THR A 308 -21.84 12.10 -32.26
N ARG A 309 -22.19 12.37 -31.00
CA ARG A 309 -21.35 12.07 -29.84
C ARG A 309 -21.01 10.57 -29.73
N PHE A 310 -21.90 9.71 -30.21
CA PHE A 310 -21.68 8.27 -30.24
C PHE A 310 -20.57 7.92 -31.22
N GLN A 311 -20.59 8.49 -32.43
CA GLN A 311 -19.51 8.36 -33.41
C GLN A 311 -18.19 8.92 -32.86
N LEU A 312 -18.22 10.05 -32.13
CA LEU A 312 -17.03 10.60 -31.47
C LEU A 312 -16.46 9.61 -30.43
N GLY A 313 -17.31 9.04 -29.56
CA GLY A 313 -16.90 8.04 -28.58
C GLY A 313 -16.27 6.79 -29.22
N MET A 314 -16.87 6.28 -30.29
CA MET A 314 -16.36 5.14 -31.06
C MET A 314 -15.01 5.44 -31.73
N ALA A 315 -14.85 6.64 -32.30
CA ALA A 315 -13.61 7.06 -32.96
C ALA A 315 -12.43 7.18 -31.99
N VAL A 316 -12.71 7.57 -30.74
CA VAL A 316 -11.70 7.63 -29.67
C VAL A 316 -11.35 6.24 -29.16
N ALA A 317 -12.35 5.42 -28.83
CA ALA A 317 -12.14 4.06 -28.31
C ALA A 317 -11.36 3.16 -29.30
N GLY A 318 -11.58 3.34 -30.62
CA GLY A 318 -10.87 2.59 -31.66
C GLY A 318 -9.39 2.95 -31.82
N ARG A 319 -8.95 4.14 -31.40
CA ARG A 319 -7.55 4.57 -31.51
C ARG A 319 -6.64 3.95 -30.44
N ASP A 320 -7.16 3.68 -29.24
CA ASP A 320 -6.41 3.01 -28.17
C ASP A 320 -6.19 1.51 -28.44
N LEU A 321 -7.07 0.89 -29.22
CA LEU A 321 -6.93 -0.51 -29.68
C LEU A 321 -5.92 -0.69 -30.82
N SER A 322 -5.50 0.41 -31.47
CA SER A 322 -4.70 0.38 -32.71
C SER A 322 -3.23 0.75 -32.50
N ARG A 323 -2.76 0.99 -31.27
CA ARG A 323 -1.37 1.35 -31.00
C ARG A 323 -0.55 0.10 -30.66
N PRO A 324 0.35 -0.39 -31.54
CA PRO A 324 1.26 -1.46 -31.17
C PRO A 324 2.21 -0.95 -30.08
N ALA A 325 2.56 -1.83 -29.14
CA ALA A 325 3.65 -1.60 -28.22
C ALA A 325 4.92 -1.28 -29.02
N ALA A 326 5.40 -0.04 -28.93
CA ALA A 326 6.70 0.34 -29.45
C ALA A 326 7.77 -0.31 -28.56
N GLY A 327 8.08 -1.57 -28.84
CA GLY A 327 9.28 -2.25 -28.40
C GLY A 327 10.47 -1.72 -29.17
N GLY A 328 11.50 -1.28 -28.45
CA GLY A 328 12.77 -0.86 -29.01
C GLY A 328 13.51 -2.00 -29.72
N GLY A 329 14.30 -1.60 -30.71
CA GLY A 329 15.18 -2.50 -31.45
C GLY A 329 15.93 -1.73 -32.53
N GLY A 330 16.91 -0.91 -32.11
CA GLY A 330 17.93 -0.42 -33.02
C GLY A 330 18.83 -1.58 -33.47
N GLY A 331 19.19 -1.60 -34.75
CA GLY A 331 20.09 -2.61 -35.31
C GLY A 331 20.40 -2.34 -36.77
N GLN A 332 21.59 -1.77 -37.00
CA GLN A 332 22.20 -1.47 -38.30
C GLN A 332 22.29 -2.69 -39.23
N GLY A 333 22.24 -2.39 -40.53
CA GLY A 333 22.68 -3.25 -41.64
C GLY A 333 22.13 -2.67 -42.94
N GLY A 334 22.86 -1.81 -43.65
CA GLY A 334 24.07 -2.17 -44.37
C GLY A 334 23.69 -2.38 -45.84
N GLY A 335 23.76 -1.32 -46.64
CA GLY A 335 23.48 -1.39 -48.08
C GLY A 335 24.52 -2.20 -48.83
N ILE A 336 24.15 -2.69 -50.02
CA ILE A 336 25.00 -2.91 -51.20
C ILE A 336 24.11 -3.23 -52.43
N ARG A 337 24.29 -2.44 -53.50
CA ARG A 337 24.20 -2.70 -54.97
C ARG A 337 22.95 -3.41 -55.52
N GLY A 338 22.26 -2.94 -56.56
CA GLY A 338 22.74 -2.29 -57.78
C GLY A 338 22.97 -3.34 -58.89
N ALA A 339 21.97 -3.60 -59.75
CA ALA A 339 22.18 -4.10 -61.11
C ALA A 339 20.90 -3.99 -61.97
N GLN A 340 20.99 -3.16 -63.00
CA GLN A 340 20.11 -3.08 -64.17
C GLN A 340 20.15 -4.39 -64.99
N ARG A 341 19.05 -4.72 -65.69
CA ARG A 341 19.08 -5.26 -67.07
C ARG A 341 17.68 -5.23 -67.72
N GLY A 342 17.53 -4.30 -68.67
CA GLY A 342 16.99 -4.48 -70.04
C GLY A 342 15.52 -4.90 -70.27
N PRO A 343 14.76 -4.19 -71.12
CA PRO A 343 13.45 -4.64 -71.59
C PRO A 343 13.58 -5.55 -72.82
N VAL A 344 12.68 -6.52 -72.95
CA VAL A 344 12.42 -7.23 -74.22
C VAL A 344 10.97 -6.96 -74.62
N ARG A 345 10.82 -6.31 -75.78
CA ARG A 345 9.57 -6.15 -76.52
C ARG A 345 9.04 -7.50 -77.00
N THR A 346 7.73 -7.65 -77.04
CA THR A 346 7.01 -7.97 -78.29
C THR A 346 5.71 -7.20 -78.30
#